data_AF-A0A969UJ54-F1
#
_entry.id   AF-A0A969UJ54-F1
#
_cell.length_a   1.000
_cell.length_b   1.000
_cell.length_c   1.000
_cell.angle_alpha   90.00
_cell.angle_beta   90.00
_cell.angle_gamma   90.00
#
_symmetry.space_group_name_H-M   'P 1'
#
loop_
_entity.id
_entity.type
_entity.pdbx_description
1 polymer ?
#
loop_
_entity_poly.entity_id
_entity_poly.type
_entity_poly.pdbx_seq_one_letter_code
_entity_poly.pdbx_strand_id
1 'polypeptide(L)'
;MKPEVFAAIISAIVAAISVVISVYGQTRIAQLTDRLTKQREAESREAQTAALMSKYRDPLLRSAIDLQSRLYNIHQNRFLERFYRQSPSAQSYAAYNTLYVVAEFLGWVEILRREIQFLDLGDLELNRRLSELLASINQAFGRYKPGDNFRLFNGEQRAIGEIMTIPRSNSEAIGYECIGYATFVKKMNDPEFASWFVNLKESIDAIANSPNIKIERLVLIHSRLIDLIDFLDPHCIRVPPKHRTRIEH
;
A
#
# COMPACT_ATOMS: atom_id res chain seq x y z
N MET A 1 18.39 74.42 -39.41
CA MET A 1 18.54 72.95 -39.56
C MET A 1 17.58 72.47 -40.65
N LYS A 2 18.01 71.56 -41.52
CA LYS A 2 17.12 70.96 -42.54
C LYS A 2 16.13 70.00 -41.85
N PRO A 3 14.84 69.97 -42.24
CA PRO A 3 13.81 69.13 -41.63
C PRO A 3 14.15 67.64 -41.63
N GLU A 4 14.93 67.19 -42.62
CA GLU A 4 15.47 65.83 -42.74
C GLU A 4 16.31 65.40 -41.52
N VAL A 5 17.11 66.31 -40.95
CA VAL A 5 17.97 66.02 -39.79
C VAL A 5 17.14 65.82 -38.52
N PHE A 6 16.03 66.56 -38.37
CA PHE A 6 15.11 66.39 -37.24
C PHE A 6 14.39 65.04 -37.29
N ALA A 7 13.90 64.63 -38.47
CA ALA A 7 13.24 63.34 -38.64
C ALA A 7 14.19 62.16 -38.34
N ALA A 8 15.46 62.26 -38.76
CA ALA A 8 16.47 61.25 -38.49
C ALA A 8 16.78 61.10 -36.98
N ILE A 9 16.91 62.22 -36.25
CA ILE A 9 17.16 62.21 -34.81
C ILE A 9 15.97 61.61 -34.04
N ILE A 10 14.74 61.99 -34.39
CA ILE A 10 13.53 61.44 -33.75
C ILE A 10 13.45 59.94 -34.00
N SER A 11 13.71 59.49 -35.23
CA SER A 11 13.68 58.07 -35.59
C SER A 11 14.75 57.27 -34.85
N ALA A 12 15.95 57.83 -34.68
CA ALA A 12 17.03 57.21 -33.90
C ALA A 12 16.67 57.09 -32.41
N ILE A 13 16.04 58.11 -31.82
CA ILE A 13 15.57 58.09 -30.42
C ILE A 13 14.47 57.04 -30.25
N VAL A 14 13.48 57.00 -31.15
CA VAL A 14 12.38 56.01 -31.12
C VAL A 14 12.93 54.60 -31.27
N ALA A 15 13.89 54.39 -32.17
CA ALA A 15 14.55 53.09 -32.35
C ALA A 15 15.32 52.67 -31.09
N ALA A 16 16.09 53.58 -30.47
CA ALA A 16 16.81 53.31 -29.24
C ALA A 16 15.87 52.95 -28.07
N ILE A 17 14.78 53.71 -27.89
CA ILE A 17 13.76 53.42 -26.88
C ILE A 17 13.10 52.06 -27.14
N SER A 18 12.78 51.75 -28.39
CA SER A 18 12.18 50.47 -28.78
C SER A 18 13.09 49.28 -28.49
N VAL A 19 14.40 49.42 -28.71
CA VAL A 19 15.40 48.39 -28.36
C VAL A 19 15.44 48.18 -26.84
N VAL A 20 15.47 49.25 -26.05
CA VAL A 20 15.50 49.16 -24.57
C VAL A 20 14.24 48.51 -24.03
N ILE A 21 13.06 48.89 -24.51
CA ILE A 21 11.77 48.28 -24.12
C ILE A 21 11.74 46.79 -24.52
N SER A 22 12.22 46.46 -25.73
CA SER A 22 12.28 45.09 -26.22
C SER A 22 13.20 44.21 -25.36
N VAL A 23 14.41 44.67 -25.06
CA VAL A 23 15.38 43.94 -24.21
C VAL A 23 14.84 43.76 -22.79
N TYR A 24 14.24 44.80 -22.21
CA TYR A 24 13.64 44.71 -20.89
C TYR A 24 12.42 43.76 -20.87
N GLY A 25 11.58 43.81 -21.90
CA GLY A 25 10.46 42.89 -22.07
C GLY A 25 10.91 41.43 -22.19
N GLN A 26 11.91 41.16 -23.03
CA GLN A 26 12.44 39.81 -23.25
C GLN A 26 13.06 39.21 -21.98
N THR A 27 13.84 40.00 -21.22
CA THR A 27 14.45 39.52 -19.97
C THR A 27 13.40 39.21 -18.90
N ARG A 28 12.35 40.03 -18.77
CA ARG A 28 11.24 39.77 -17.84
C ARG A 28 10.42 38.56 -18.24
N ILE A 29 10.14 38.38 -19.54
CA ILE A 29 9.46 37.19 -20.07
C ILE A 29 10.28 35.93 -19.81
N ALA A 30 11.60 35.97 -20.02
CA ALA A 30 12.48 34.84 -19.75
C ALA A 30 12.47 34.44 -18.26
N GLN A 31 12.55 35.42 -17.35
CA GLN A 31 12.48 35.19 -15.90
C GLN A 31 11.13 34.62 -15.45
N LEU A 32 10.02 35.12 -16.01
CA LEU A 32 8.69 34.60 -15.69
C LEU A 32 8.51 33.17 -16.21
N THR A 33 8.97 32.89 -17.42
CA THR A 33 8.93 31.55 -18.01
C THR A 33 9.73 30.56 -17.17
N ASP A 34 10.96 30.91 -16.75
CA ASP A 34 11.81 30.08 -15.89
C ASP A 34 11.18 29.78 -14.52
N ARG A 35 10.51 30.78 -13.91
CA ARG A 35 9.78 30.58 -12.65
C ARG A 35 8.59 29.64 -12.84
N LEU A 36 7.81 29.82 -13.90
CA LEU A 36 6.66 28.96 -14.20
C LEU A 36 7.07 27.53 -14.54
N THR A 37 8.17 27.33 -15.26
CA THR A 37 8.70 25.98 -15.52
C THR A 37 9.16 25.31 -14.25
N LYS A 38 9.91 26.00 -13.38
CA LYS A 38 10.32 25.46 -12.07
C LYS A 38 9.13 25.10 -11.19
N GLN A 39 8.10 25.95 -11.16
CA GLN A 39 6.88 25.67 -10.40
C GLN A 39 6.14 24.46 -10.98
N ARG A 40 5.94 24.40 -12.29
CA ARG A 40 5.31 23.24 -12.95
C ARG A 40 6.09 21.94 -12.74
N GLU A 41 7.42 22.00 -12.77
CA GLU A 41 8.27 20.84 -12.49
C GLU A 41 8.17 20.39 -11.02
N ALA A 42 8.02 21.32 -10.07
CA ALA A 42 7.76 21.00 -8.68
C ALA A 42 6.39 20.35 -8.50
N GLU A 43 5.33 20.98 -9.04
CA GLU A 43 3.95 20.45 -8.99
C GLU A 43 3.85 19.09 -9.71
N SER A 44 4.52 18.92 -10.84
CA SER A 44 4.56 17.65 -11.58
C SER A 44 5.27 16.55 -10.80
N ARG A 45 6.41 16.87 -10.14
CA ARG A 45 7.09 15.91 -9.26
C ARG A 45 6.22 15.52 -8.08
N GLU A 46 5.57 16.49 -7.44
CA GLU A 46 4.65 16.23 -6.32
C GLU A 46 3.48 15.34 -6.76
N ALA A 47 2.88 15.61 -7.91
CA ALA A 47 1.80 14.80 -8.48
C ALA A 47 2.27 13.37 -8.83
N GLN A 48 3.48 13.21 -9.38
CA GLN A 48 4.07 11.90 -9.67
C GLN A 48 4.31 11.10 -8.39
N THR A 49 4.86 11.74 -7.35
CA THR A 49 5.04 11.12 -6.03
C THR A 49 3.70 10.72 -5.42
N ALA A 50 2.69 11.59 -5.47
CA ALA A 50 1.35 11.28 -4.96
C ALA A 50 0.66 10.13 -5.72
N ALA A 51 0.81 10.08 -7.05
CA ALA A 51 0.29 9.00 -7.87
C ALA A 51 0.98 7.66 -7.56
N LEU A 52 2.30 7.68 -7.38
CA LEU A 52 3.07 6.50 -7.00
C LEU A 52 2.71 6.04 -5.57
N MET A 53 2.51 6.96 -4.64
CA MET A 53 2.01 6.66 -3.31
C MET A 53 0.66 5.96 -3.37
N SER A 54 -0.30 6.50 -4.13
CA SER A 54 -1.63 5.90 -4.27
C SER A 54 -1.56 4.49 -4.88
N LYS A 55 -0.65 4.26 -5.84
CA LYS A 55 -0.44 2.96 -6.50
C LYS A 55 -0.18 1.81 -5.51
N TYR A 56 0.49 2.07 -4.39
CA TYR A 56 0.86 1.04 -3.40
C TYR A 56 0.11 1.16 -2.08
N ARG A 57 -0.23 2.38 -1.67
CA ARG A 57 -1.04 2.66 -0.48
C ARG A 57 -2.40 2.00 -0.59
N ASP A 58 -3.08 2.16 -1.72
CA ASP A 58 -4.45 1.68 -1.88
C ASP A 58 -4.54 0.13 -1.81
N PRO A 59 -3.68 -0.64 -2.51
CA PRO A 59 -3.69 -2.09 -2.37
C PRO A 59 -3.24 -2.61 -1.00
N LEU A 60 -2.24 -1.97 -0.36
CA LEU A 60 -1.84 -2.32 1.00
C LEU A 60 -2.97 -2.05 2.01
N LEU A 61 -3.60 -0.88 1.92
CA LEU A 61 -4.76 -0.53 2.74
C LEU A 61 -5.88 -1.56 2.53
N ARG A 62 -6.18 -1.91 1.27
CA ARG A 62 -7.23 -2.86 0.94
C ARG A 62 -6.99 -4.23 1.57
N SER A 63 -5.79 -4.79 1.38
CA SER A 63 -5.44 -6.09 1.95
C SER A 63 -5.41 -6.07 3.49
N ALA A 64 -4.98 -4.95 4.11
CA ALA A 64 -5.06 -4.78 5.55
C ALA A 64 -6.51 -4.79 6.07
N ILE A 65 -7.45 -4.15 5.35
CA ILE A 65 -8.89 -4.16 5.67
C ILE A 65 -9.46 -5.57 5.56
N ASP A 66 -9.17 -6.27 4.46
CA ASP A 66 -9.72 -7.60 4.21
C ASP A 66 -9.21 -8.60 5.27
N LEU A 67 -7.93 -8.53 5.64
CA LEU A 67 -7.37 -9.33 6.74
C LEU A 67 -7.96 -8.93 8.10
N GLN A 68 -7.99 -7.64 8.44
CA GLN A 68 -8.56 -7.15 9.71
C GLN A 68 -10.02 -7.61 9.87
N SER A 69 -10.84 -7.43 8.83
CA SER A 69 -12.24 -7.86 8.81
C SER A 69 -12.36 -9.37 9.00
N ARG A 70 -11.50 -10.17 8.36
CA ARG A 70 -11.47 -11.62 8.56
C ARG A 70 -11.17 -11.96 10.01
N LEU A 71 -10.16 -11.36 10.62
CA LEU A 71 -9.80 -11.62 12.03
C LEU A 71 -10.91 -11.21 12.99
N TYR A 72 -11.56 -10.07 12.76
CA TYR A 72 -12.74 -9.63 13.51
C TYR A 72 -13.86 -10.67 13.42
N ASN A 73 -14.17 -11.15 12.21
CA ASN A 73 -15.22 -12.14 12.01
C ASN A 73 -14.89 -13.51 12.65
N ILE A 74 -13.63 -13.93 12.62
CA ILE A 74 -13.17 -15.14 13.31
C ILE A 74 -13.44 -15.02 14.81
N HIS A 75 -13.05 -13.90 15.42
CA HIS A 75 -13.15 -13.67 16.86
C HIS A 75 -14.58 -13.38 17.32
N GLN A 76 -15.21 -12.34 16.78
CA GLN A 76 -16.49 -11.81 17.27
C GLN A 76 -17.69 -12.58 16.74
N ASN A 77 -17.63 -13.05 15.48
CA ASN A 77 -18.76 -13.66 14.79
C ASN A 77 -18.65 -15.18 14.68
N ARG A 78 -17.62 -15.79 15.31
CA ARG A 78 -17.32 -17.22 15.28
C ARG A 78 -17.31 -17.79 13.86
N PHE A 79 -16.74 -17.03 12.92
CA PHE A 79 -16.81 -17.30 11.49
C PHE A 79 -16.37 -18.74 11.13
N LEU A 80 -15.21 -19.18 11.65
CA LEU A 80 -14.69 -20.51 11.35
C LEU A 80 -15.58 -21.62 11.88
N GLU A 81 -16.00 -21.52 13.15
CA GLU A 81 -16.89 -22.49 13.80
C GLU A 81 -18.20 -22.67 13.00
N ARG A 82 -18.80 -21.55 12.59
CA ARG A 82 -20.06 -21.56 11.84
C ARG A 82 -19.91 -22.17 10.45
N PHE A 83 -18.88 -21.76 9.70
CA PHE A 83 -18.70 -22.23 8.32
C PHE A 83 -18.24 -23.69 8.26
N TYR A 84 -17.44 -24.16 9.22
CA TYR A 84 -16.99 -25.55 9.27
C TYR A 84 -18.13 -26.54 9.56
N ARG A 85 -19.15 -26.13 10.32
CA ARG A 85 -20.32 -26.95 10.61
C ARG A 85 -21.41 -26.88 9.54
N GLN A 86 -21.30 -25.98 8.58
CA GLN A 86 -22.37 -25.71 7.61
C GLN A 86 -22.36 -26.72 6.45
N SER A 87 -21.24 -26.85 5.73
CA SER A 87 -21.08 -27.80 4.63
C SER A 87 -19.60 -27.94 4.22
N PRO A 88 -19.20 -29.01 3.52
CA PRO A 88 -17.83 -29.17 3.04
C PRO A 88 -17.34 -28.02 2.14
N SER A 89 -18.25 -27.44 1.33
CA SER A 89 -17.93 -26.27 0.50
C SER A 89 -17.71 -25.01 1.33
N ALA A 90 -18.56 -24.75 2.33
CA ALA A 90 -18.41 -23.62 3.24
C ALA A 90 -17.13 -23.71 4.07
N GLN A 91 -16.80 -24.91 4.55
CA GLN A 91 -15.53 -25.19 5.24
C GLN A 91 -14.33 -24.86 4.35
N SER A 92 -14.33 -25.36 3.11
CA SER A 92 -13.23 -25.15 2.16
C SER A 92 -13.05 -23.67 1.84
N TYR A 93 -14.16 -22.95 1.63
CA TYR A 93 -14.14 -21.50 1.44
C TYR A 93 -13.57 -20.77 2.67
N ALA A 94 -14.03 -21.10 3.88
CA ALA A 94 -13.58 -20.45 5.09
C ALA A 94 -12.07 -20.64 5.31
N ALA A 95 -11.56 -21.85 5.08
CA ALA A 95 -10.12 -22.15 5.16
C ALA A 95 -9.33 -21.38 4.10
N TYR A 96 -9.65 -21.55 2.82
CA TYR A 96 -8.85 -20.98 1.72
C TYR A 96 -8.96 -19.47 1.63
N ASN A 97 -10.11 -18.88 1.92
CA ASN A 97 -10.23 -17.43 1.96
C ASN A 97 -9.46 -16.83 3.15
N THR A 98 -9.44 -17.50 4.32
CA THR A 98 -8.65 -17.04 5.46
C THR A 98 -7.16 -17.10 5.16
N LEU A 99 -6.68 -18.20 4.56
CA LEU A 99 -5.29 -18.30 4.10
C LEU A 99 -4.97 -17.22 3.07
N TYR A 100 -5.87 -17.00 2.10
CA TYR A 100 -5.68 -16.02 1.05
C TYR A 100 -5.54 -14.60 1.59
N VAL A 101 -6.42 -14.12 2.47
CA VAL A 101 -6.32 -12.71 2.94
C VAL A 101 -5.06 -12.46 3.78
N VAL A 102 -4.54 -13.49 4.47
CA VAL A 102 -3.21 -13.42 5.11
C VAL A 102 -2.12 -13.34 4.03
N ALA A 103 -2.18 -14.22 3.04
CA ALA A 103 -1.21 -14.30 1.97
C ALA A 103 -1.17 -13.03 1.11
N GLU A 104 -2.34 -12.45 0.80
CA GLU A 104 -2.51 -11.23 0.01
C GLU A 104 -1.90 -10.04 0.73
N PHE A 105 -2.14 -9.89 2.03
CA PHE A 105 -1.48 -8.86 2.84
C PHE A 105 0.04 -9.00 2.79
N LEU A 106 0.56 -10.20 3.02
CA LEU A 106 2.00 -10.47 2.96
C LEU A 106 2.59 -10.26 1.55
N GLY A 107 1.82 -10.55 0.51
CA GLY A 107 2.16 -10.26 -0.89
C GLY A 107 2.33 -8.77 -1.12
N TRP A 108 1.39 -7.94 -0.65
CA TRP A 108 1.53 -6.48 -0.76
C TRP A 108 2.67 -5.92 0.09
N VAL A 109 2.94 -6.49 1.26
CA VAL A 109 4.13 -6.14 2.05
C VAL A 109 5.42 -6.47 1.30
N GLU A 110 5.50 -7.61 0.63
CA GLU A 110 6.66 -8.01 -0.17
C GLU A 110 6.83 -7.13 -1.42
N ILE A 111 5.73 -6.81 -2.12
CA ILE A 111 5.74 -5.87 -3.25
C ILE A 111 6.27 -4.51 -2.80
N LEU A 112 5.74 -3.98 -1.70
CA LEU A 112 6.20 -2.72 -1.13
C LEU A 112 7.69 -2.80 -0.78
N ARG A 113 8.16 -3.90 -0.19
CA ARG A 113 9.57 -4.11 0.14
C ARG A 113 10.47 -4.12 -1.09
N ARG A 114 10.04 -4.79 -2.17
CA ARG A 114 10.80 -4.84 -3.45
C ARG A 114 10.87 -3.49 -4.14
N GLU A 115 9.83 -2.68 -3.98
CA GLU A 115 9.69 -1.40 -4.68
C GLU A 115 9.95 -0.17 -3.77
N ILE A 116 10.34 -0.39 -2.51
CA ILE A 116 10.57 0.66 -1.50
C ILE A 116 11.70 1.64 -1.86
N GLN A 117 12.55 1.30 -2.85
CA GLN A 117 13.50 2.26 -3.43
C GLN A 117 12.82 3.45 -4.12
N PHE A 118 11.54 3.33 -4.47
CA PHE A 118 10.75 4.38 -5.12
C PHE A 118 9.75 5.06 -4.18
N LEU A 119 9.56 4.52 -2.98
CA LEU A 119 8.68 5.08 -1.96
C LEU A 119 9.46 6.10 -1.12
N ASP A 120 10.18 7.03 -1.75
CA ASP A 120 10.58 8.22 -1.01
C ASP A 120 9.30 9.03 -0.82
N LEU A 121 8.65 8.89 0.35
CA LEU A 121 7.35 9.50 0.64
C LEU A 121 7.43 11.05 0.71
N GLY A 122 8.52 11.65 0.23
CA GLY A 122 8.88 13.05 0.43
C GLY A 122 9.18 13.40 1.89
N ASP A 123 8.94 12.45 2.80
CA ASP A 123 9.03 12.60 4.24
C ASP A 123 9.59 11.32 4.87
N LEU A 124 10.84 11.40 5.33
CA LEU A 124 11.56 10.34 6.03
C LEU A 124 10.78 9.83 7.24
N GLU A 125 9.99 10.68 7.90
CA GLU A 125 9.24 10.34 9.10
C GLU A 125 8.03 9.44 8.78
N LEU A 126 7.30 9.72 7.69
CA LEU A 126 6.21 8.86 7.22
C LEU A 126 6.74 7.47 6.81
N ASN A 127 7.88 7.44 6.15
CA ASN A 127 8.54 6.19 5.75
C ASN A 127 8.97 5.34 6.96
N ARG A 128 9.57 5.99 7.96
CA ARG A 128 9.92 5.36 9.23
C ARG A 128 8.67 4.81 9.91
N ARG A 129 7.59 5.60 9.98
CA ARG A 129 6.34 5.21 10.63
C ARG A 129 5.68 4.02 9.95
N LEU A 130 5.61 4.00 8.62
CA LEU A 130 5.10 2.86 7.87
C LEU A 130 5.93 1.60 8.15
N SER A 131 7.25 1.74 8.14
CA SER A 131 8.18 0.63 8.43
C SER A 131 7.98 0.06 9.84
N GLU A 132 7.77 0.91 10.84
CA GLU A 132 7.46 0.51 12.22
C GLU A 132 6.14 -0.25 12.34
N LEU A 133 5.10 0.22 11.65
CA LEU A 133 3.79 -0.43 11.65
C LEU A 133 3.87 -1.82 11.01
N LEU A 134 4.55 -1.95 9.86
CA LEU A 134 4.76 -3.24 9.20
C LEU A 134 5.63 -4.17 10.07
N ALA A 135 6.69 -3.67 10.69
CA ALA A 135 7.51 -4.46 11.62
C ALA A 135 6.71 -4.95 12.83
N SER A 136 5.84 -4.10 13.38
CA SER A 136 4.94 -4.44 14.49
C SER A 136 3.95 -5.55 14.12
N ILE A 137 3.38 -5.50 12.91
CA ILE A 137 2.52 -6.58 12.39
C ILE A 137 3.32 -7.87 12.23
N ASN A 138 4.51 -7.82 11.62
CA ASN A 138 5.36 -9.00 11.45
C ASN A 138 5.73 -9.65 12.80
N GLN A 139 6.03 -8.83 13.81
CA GLN A 139 6.29 -9.29 15.17
C GLN A 139 5.05 -9.92 15.81
N ALA A 140 3.85 -9.38 15.57
CA ALA A 140 2.60 -9.95 16.06
C ALA A 140 2.37 -11.38 15.54
N PHE A 141 2.68 -11.64 14.26
CA PHE A 141 2.68 -12.99 13.69
C PHE A 141 3.73 -13.90 14.33
N GLY A 142 4.96 -13.41 14.51
CA GLY A 142 6.12 -14.23 14.87
C GLY A 142 6.34 -14.46 16.36
N ARG A 143 5.71 -13.69 17.26
CA ARG A 143 5.98 -13.74 18.70
C ARG A 143 5.84 -15.17 19.24
N TYR A 144 6.90 -15.67 19.87
CA TYR A 144 6.89 -17.00 20.49
C TYR A 144 6.15 -16.95 21.83
N LYS A 145 5.02 -17.66 21.89
CA LYS A 145 4.31 -18.01 23.12
C LYS A 145 3.88 -19.48 22.98
N PRO A 146 4.20 -20.38 23.93
CA PRO A 146 3.79 -21.78 23.86
C PRO A 146 2.26 -21.92 23.78
N GLY A 147 1.77 -22.81 22.91
CA GLY A 147 0.34 -23.12 22.73
C GLY A 147 -0.45 -22.08 21.93
N ASP A 148 0.23 -21.17 21.22
CA ASP A 148 -0.37 -20.03 20.56
C ASP A 148 -0.57 -20.33 19.06
N ASN A 149 -1.80 -20.28 18.57
CA ASN A 149 -2.18 -20.62 17.19
C ASN A 149 -2.01 -19.44 16.23
N PHE A 150 -1.94 -19.72 14.94
CA PHE A 150 -1.85 -18.70 13.88
C PHE A 150 -0.48 -18.01 13.80
N ARG A 151 0.58 -18.71 14.20
CA ARG A 151 1.95 -18.19 14.18
C ARG A 151 2.57 -18.33 12.80
N LEU A 152 3.27 -17.30 12.35
CA LEU A 152 4.17 -17.35 11.20
C LEU A 152 5.51 -16.74 11.58
N PHE A 153 6.60 -17.46 11.35
CA PHE A 153 7.96 -16.92 11.48
C PHE A 153 8.27 -15.93 10.36
N ASN A 154 9.22 -15.02 10.60
CA ASN A 154 9.57 -13.99 9.62
C ASN A 154 9.98 -14.57 8.24
N GLY A 155 10.65 -15.73 8.24
CA GLY A 155 10.99 -16.44 7.00
C GLY A 155 9.77 -16.97 6.25
N GLU A 156 8.80 -17.53 6.98
CA GLU A 156 7.52 -18.01 6.39
C GLU A 156 6.69 -16.83 5.86
N GLN A 157 6.60 -15.73 6.63
CA GLN A 157 5.91 -14.52 6.20
C GLN A 157 6.49 -13.98 4.88
N ARG A 158 7.82 -13.96 4.79
CA ARG A 158 8.53 -13.52 3.57
C ARG A 158 8.31 -14.49 2.42
N ALA A 159 8.48 -15.79 2.64
CA ALA A 159 8.27 -16.81 1.59
C ALA A 159 6.84 -16.74 1.02
N ILE A 160 5.83 -16.61 1.89
CA ILE A 160 4.44 -16.39 1.47
C ILE A 160 4.32 -15.12 0.63
N GLY A 161 4.91 -14.00 1.07
CA GLY A 161 4.89 -12.77 0.28
C GLY A 161 5.56 -12.94 -1.10
N GLU A 162 6.68 -13.65 -1.16
CA GLU A 162 7.43 -13.91 -2.40
C GLU A 162 6.62 -14.75 -3.39
N ILE A 163 5.99 -15.84 -2.95
CA ILE A 163 5.18 -16.72 -3.82
C ILE A 163 3.83 -16.11 -4.23
N MET A 164 3.36 -15.11 -3.49
CA MET A 164 2.16 -14.33 -3.82
C MET A 164 2.44 -13.21 -4.83
N THR A 165 3.72 -12.88 -5.07
CA THR A 165 4.15 -11.78 -5.92
C THR A 165 4.46 -12.25 -7.34
N ILE A 166 3.86 -11.62 -8.35
CA ILE A 166 4.16 -11.87 -9.76
C ILE A 166 4.51 -10.57 -10.50
N PRO A 167 5.34 -10.62 -11.56
CA PRO A 167 5.54 -9.47 -12.45
C PRO A 167 4.23 -9.10 -13.14
N ARG A 168 3.98 -7.79 -13.31
CA ARG A 168 2.81 -7.29 -14.02
C ARG A 168 2.95 -7.54 -15.52
N SER A 169 2.05 -8.35 -16.08
CA SER A 169 2.17 -8.88 -17.45
C SER A 169 1.93 -7.89 -18.58
N ASN A 170 1.31 -6.73 -18.31
CA ASN A 170 0.62 -5.92 -19.34
C ASN A 170 1.05 -4.44 -19.43
N SER A 171 2.23 -4.05 -18.96
CA SER A 171 2.67 -2.65 -19.05
C SER A 171 4.15 -2.50 -19.38
N GLU A 172 4.50 -1.49 -20.19
CA GLU A 172 5.89 -1.06 -20.45
C GLU A 172 6.65 -0.68 -19.16
N ALA A 173 5.95 -0.52 -18.04
CA ALA A 173 6.52 -0.29 -16.73
C ALA A 173 6.76 -1.60 -15.97
N ILE A 174 8.01 -1.79 -15.52
CA ILE A 174 8.39 -2.83 -14.55
C ILE A 174 7.61 -2.60 -13.26
N GLY A 175 6.87 -3.60 -12.80
CA GLY A 175 6.18 -3.56 -11.52
C GLY A 175 5.61 -4.90 -11.13
N TYR A 176 5.24 -5.05 -9.86
CA TYR A 176 4.68 -6.29 -9.33
C TYR A 176 3.17 -6.18 -9.05
N GLU A 177 2.53 -7.34 -8.94
CA GLU A 177 1.15 -7.50 -8.47
C GLU A 177 1.03 -8.75 -7.59
N CYS A 178 0.04 -8.75 -6.71
CA CYS A 178 -0.30 -9.90 -5.89
C CYS A 178 -1.24 -10.82 -6.67
N ILE A 179 -1.03 -12.14 -6.60
CA ILE A 179 -1.95 -13.09 -7.24
C ILE A 179 -3.35 -12.97 -6.63
N GLY A 180 -4.39 -13.05 -7.48
CA GLY A 180 -5.78 -13.03 -7.03
C GLY A 180 -6.26 -14.36 -6.45
N TYR A 181 -7.39 -14.31 -5.74
CA TYR A 181 -7.96 -15.47 -5.02
C TYR A 181 -8.18 -16.72 -5.88
N ALA A 182 -8.70 -16.59 -7.10
CA ALA A 182 -8.92 -17.74 -7.98
C ALA A 182 -7.60 -18.46 -8.33
N THR A 183 -6.55 -17.68 -8.61
CA THR A 183 -5.21 -18.19 -8.87
C THR A 183 -4.61 -18.84 -7.63
N PHE A 184 -4.78 -18.21 -6.47
CA PHE A 184 -4.37 -18.77 -5.17
C PHE A 184 -5.00 -20.15 -4.93
N VAL A 185 -6.33 -20.26 -5.04
CA VAL A 185 -7.04 -21.54 -4.84
C VAL A 185 -6.55 -22.61 -5.83
N LYS A 186 -6.31 -22.23 -7.09
CA LYS A 186 -5.73 -23.15 -8.08
C LYS A 186 -4.34 -23.63 -7.66
N LYS A 187 -3.48 -22.72 -7.18
CA LYS A 187 -2.11 -23.02 -6.71
C LYS A 187 -2.08 -23.84 -5.43
N MET A 188 -3.12 -23.84 -4.60
CA MET A 188 -3.20 -24.74 -3.44
C MET A 188 -3.19 -26.24 -3.79
N ASN A 189 -3.38 -26.61 -5.07
CA ASN A 189 -3.22 -27.99 -5.55
C ASN A 189 -1.75 -28.38 -5.78
N ASP A 190 -0.84 -27.41 -5.81
CA ASP A 190 0.60 -27.63 -5.91
C ASP A 190 1.19 -27.85 -4.50
N PRO A 191 1.78 -29.02 -4.20
CA PRO A 191 2.34 -29.30 -2.88
C PRO A 191 3.44 -28.32 -2.45
N GLU A 192 4.25 -27.81 -3.38
CA GLU A 192 5.32 -26.86 -3.05
C GLU A 192 4.73 -25.54 -2.57
N PHE A 193 3.71 -25.04 -3.26
CA PHE A 193 2.98 -23.84 -2.86
C PHE A 193 2.21 -24.05 -1.56
N ALA A 194 1.48 -25.16 -1.44
CA ALA A 194 0.65 -25.47 -0.28
C ALA A 194 1.46 -25.67 1.01
N SER A 195 2.70 -26.14 0.91
CA SER A 195 3.58 -26.40 2.07
C SER A 195 3.78 -25.16 2.96
N TRP A 196 3.83 -23.96 2.38
CA TRP A 196 3.97 -22.69 3.10
C TRP A 196 2.75 -22.32 3.95
N PHE A 197 1.60 -22.95 3.73
CA PHE A 197 0.35 -22.64 4.41
C PHE A 197 -0.07 -23.69 5.44
N VAL A 198 0.69 -24.79 5.60
CA VAL A 198 0.33 -25.93 6.47
C VAL A 198 0.07 -25.49 7.91
N ASN A 199 1.01 -24.78 8.53
CA ASN A 199 0.90 -24.32 9.92
C ASN A 199 -0.31 -23.39 10.14
N LEU A 200 -0.55 -22.46 9.22
CA LEU A 200 -1.74 -21.61 9.28
C LEU A 200 -3.02 -22.40 9.10
N LYS A 201 -3.05 -23.36 8.18
CA LYS A 201 -4.21 -24.21 7.94
C LYS A 201 -4.55 -25.05 9.17
N GLU A 202 -3.54 -25.66 9.79
CA GLU A 202 -3.70 -26.40 11.05
C GLU A 202 -4.23 -25.49 12.17
N SER A 203 -3.73 -24.26 12.25
CA SER A 203 -4.24 -23.27 13.21
C SER A 203 -5.71 -22.91 12.95
N ILE A 204 -6.09 -22.71 11.68
CA ILE A 204 -7.48 -22.44 11.29
C ILE A 204 -8.39 -23.62 11.63
N ASP A 205 -7.96 -24.84 11.32
CA ASP A 205 -8.69 -26.06 11.63
C ASP A 205 -8.83 -26.25 13.15
N ALA A 206 -7.78 -25.94 13.93
CA ALA A 206 -7.83 -26.00 15.38
C ALA A 206 -8.83 -24.98 15.97
N ILE A 207 -8.82 -23.74 15.49
CA ILE A 207 -9.77 -22.68 15.90
C ILE A 207 -11.20 -23.06 15.55
N ALA A 208 -11.44 -23.64 14.38
CA ALA A 208 -12.78 -24.02 13.95
C ALA A 208 -13.40 -25.12 14.83
N ASN A 209 -12.56 -26.05 15.32
CA ASN A 209 -13.02 -27.25 16.03
C ASN A 209 -12.91 -27.14 17.56
N SER A 210 -12.18 -26.16 18.09
CA SER A 210 -11.92 -26.02 19.53
C SER A 210 -12.44 -24.69 20.07
N PRO A 211 -13.60 -24.65 20.75
CA PRO A 211 -14.22 -23.41 21.20
C PRO A 211 -13.44 -22.66 22.30
N ASN A 212 -12.51 -23.32 22.98
CA ASN A 212 -11.68 -22.74 24.06
C ASN A 212 -10.24 -22.47 23.63
N ILE A 213 -9.98 -22.41 22.32
CA ILE A 213 -8.61 -22.19 21.85
C ILE A 213 -8.17 -20.75 22.10
N LYS A 214 -6.89 -20.61 22.48
CA LYS A 214 -6.23 -19.32 22.64
C LYS A 214 -6.05 -18.63 21.29
N ILE A 215 -6.63 -17.43 21.16
CA ILE A 215 -6.63 -16.59 19.94
C ILE A 215 -6.06 -15.19 20.21
N GLU A 216 -5.28 -15.01 21.27
CA GLU A 216 -4.67 -13.72 21.62
C GLU A 216 -3.79 -13.16 20.50
N ARG A 217 -3.12 -14.04 19.72
CA ARG A 217 -2.37 -13.61 18.54
C ARG A 217 -3.26 -12.95 17.49
N LEU A 218 -4.46 -13.47 17.24
CA LEU A 218 -5.39 -12.86 16.29
C LEU A 218 -5.80 -11.46 16.74
N VAL A 219 -6.08 -11.29 18.03
CA VAL A 219 -6.40 -9.98 18.63
C VAL A 219 -5.23 -9.00 18.50
N LEU A 220 -4.00 -9.50 18.71
CA LEU A 220 -2.80 -8.70 18.56
C LEU A 220 -2.60 -8.26 17.10
N ILE A 221 -2.62 -9.19 16.14
CA ILE A 221 -2.47 -8.89 14.70
C ILE A 221 -3.56 -7.91 14.27
N HIS A 222 -4.81 -8.17 14.63
CA HIS A 222 -5.94 -7.30 14.34
C HIS A 222 -5.71 -5.87 14.84
N SER A 223 -5.23 -5.72 16.08
CA SER A 223 -4.93 -4.40 16.65
C SER A 223 -3.82 -3.67 15.87
N ARG A 224 -2.79 -4.38 15.40
CA ARG A 224 -1.72 -3.78 14.58
C ARG A 224 -2.16 -3.45 13.16
N LEU A 225 -3.09 -4.21 12.61
CA LEU A 225 -3.73 -3.87 11.33
C LEU A 225 -4.58 -2.61 11.45
N ILE A 226 -5.28 -2.41 12.57
CA ILE A 226 -6.00 -1.14 12.82
C ILE A 226 -5.01 0.02 12.88
N ASP A 227 -3.88 -0.11 13.60
CA ASP A 227 -2.85 0.93 13.63
C ASP A 227 -2.37 1.31 12.21
N LEU A 228 -2.20 0.31 11.33
CA LEU A 228 -1.85 0.52 9.93
C LEU A 228 -2.98 1.18 9.12
N ILE A 229 -4.23 0.75 9.29
CA ILE A 229 -5.39 1.33 8.61
C ILE A 229 -5.59 2.80 9.03
N ASP A 230 -5.43 3.12 10.31
CA ASP A 230 -5.54 4.49 10.82
C ASP A 230 -4.43 5.38 10.24
N PHE A 231 -3.23 4.85 10.07
CA PHE A 231 -2.13 5.55 9.40
C PHE A 231 -2.38 5.74 7.90
N LEU A 232 -2.88 4.70 7.21
CA LEU A 232 -3.11 4.72 5.76
C LEU A 232 -4.44 5.39 5.36
N ASP A 233 -5.38 5.61 6.26
CA ASP A 233 -6.67 6.28 6.01
C ASP A 233 -7.09 7.13 7.23
N PRO A 234 -6.35 8.19 7.58
CA PRO A 234 -6.57 8.95 8.81
C PRO A 234 -7.92 9.68 8.85
N HIS A 235 -8.47 10.01 7.68
CA HIS A 235 -9.74 10.73 7.57
C HIS A 235 -10.95 9.81 7.39
N CYS A 236 -10.77 8.49 7.51
CA CYS A 236 -11.85 7.50 7.38
C CYS A 236 -12.60 7.58 6.04
N ILE A 237 -11.90 7.92 4.96
CA ILE A 237 -12.50 8.09 3.63
C ILE A 237 -12.85 6.73 3.03
N ARG A 238 -12.00 5.72 3.22
CA ARG A 238 -12.17 4.38 2.66
C ARG A 238 -12.81 3.42 3.67
N VAL A 239 -12.47 3.54 4.95
CA VAL A 239 -12.97 2.67 6.02
C VAL A 239 -13.72 3.50 7.06
N PRO A 240 -15.06 3.36 7.16
CA PRO A 240 -15.85 4.04 8.19
C PRO A 240 -15.40 3.67 9.62
N PRO A 241 -15.52 4.59 10.61
CA PRO A 241 -15.08 4.35 11.98
C PRO A 241 -15.63 3.06 12.63
N LYS A 242 -16.88 2.70 12.33
CA LYS A 242 -17.54 1.49 12.85
C LYS A 242 -16.86 0.16 12.46
N HIS A 243 -16.04 0.17 11.41
CA HIS A 243 -15.28 -0.99 10.95
C HIS A 243 -13.85 -1.02 11.49
N ARG A 244 -13.46 -0.04 12.30
CA ARG A 244 -12.13 0.09 12.93
C ARG A 244 -12.14 -0.26 14.42
N THR A 245 -13.22 -0.88 14.89
CA THR A 245 -13.39 -1.26 16.29
C THR A 245 -12.35 -2.30 16.66
N ARG A 246 -11.56 -2.02 17.71
CA ARG A 246 -10.59 -2.97 18.25
C ARG A 246 -11.31 -4.12 18.96
N ILE A 247 -10.77 -5.32 18.82
CA ILE A 247 -11.19 -6.46 19.61
C ILE A 247 -10.56 -6.29 20.99
N GLU A 248 -11.38 -6.35 22.04
CA GLU A 248 -10.92 -6.40 23.42
C GLU A 248 -10.54 -7.83 23.82
N HIS A 249 -9.59 -7.95 24.75
CA HIS A 249 -9.08 -9.23 25.26
C HIS A 249 -10.03 -9.89 26.26
#